data_AF-W9W928-F1
#
_entry.id   AF-W9W928-F1
#
_cell.length_a   1.000
_cell.length_b   1.000
_cell.length_c   1.000
_cell.angle_alpha   90.00
_cell.angle_beta   90.00
_cell.angle_gamma   90.00
#
_symmetry.space_group_name_H-M   'P 1'
#
loop_
_entity.id
_entity.type
_entity.pdbx_description
1 polymer ?
#
loop_
_entity_poly.entity_id
_entity_poly.type
_entity_poly.pdbx_seq_one_letter_code
_entity_poly.pdbx_strand_id
1 'polypeptide(L)'
;MAMTTTAPSPSHHLARLIGPALLTISIAESVNAHIWASSSHPTIFLNGSIIFVSGLAIVRHHNLWTTGWPVLVTLSGWSGLALGLTRMLVPEMVLESVKKAKPRDVRAGALVVAAVGGALTLCGYLAA
;
A
#
# COMPACT_ATOMS: atom_id res chain seq x y z
N MET A 1 -24.82 -33.70 -3.19
CA MET A 1 -24.57 -32.43 -2.47
C MET A 1 -23.44 -31.71 -3.20
N ALA A 2 -23.76 -30.85 -4.17
CA ALA A 2 -22.76 -30.15 -4.95
C ALA A 2 -22.17 -29.01 -4.11
N MET A 3 -20.86 -29.04 -3.86
CA MET A 3 -20.12 -27.89 -3.33
C MET A 3 -20.20 -26.77 -4.37
N THR A 4 -21.08 -25.79 -4.15
CA THR A 4 -21.02 -24.52 -4.87
C THR A 4 -19.78 -23.77 -4.37
N THR A 5 -18.67 -23.89 -5.09
CA THR A 5 -17.53 -22.98 -4.95
C THR A 5 -17.99 -21.62 -5.43
N THR A 6 -18.45 -20.78 -4.51
CA THR A 6 -18.72 -19.36 -4.79
C THR A 6 -17.43 -18.72 -5.29
N ALA A 7 -17.48 -18.11 -6.48
CA ALA A 7 -16.34 -17.41 -7.04
C ALA A 7 -15.82 -16.35 -6.03
N PRO A 8 -14.50 -16.10 -5.96
CA PRO A 8 -13.95 -15.15 -5.00
C PRO A 8 -14.55 -13.76 -5.22
N SER A 9 -14.89 -13.07 -4.14
CA SER A 9 -15.41 -11.70 -4.22
C SER A 9 -14.37 -10.73 -4.79
N PRO A 10 -14.77 -9.57 -5.34
CA PRO A 10 -13.84 -8.53 -5.78
C PRO A 10 -12.84 -8.11 -4.69
N SER A 11 -13.26 -8.13 -3.42
CA SER A 11 -12.38 -7.88 -2.27
C SER A 11 -11.26 -8.92 -2.17
N HIS A 12 -11.54 -10.21 -2.38
CA HIS A 12 -10.52 -11.26 -2.36
C HIS A 12 -9.51 -11.08 -3.49
N HIS A 13 -9.96 -10.76 -4.70
CA HIS A 13 -9.06 -10.52 -5.83
C HIS A 13 -8.09 -9.38 -5.56
N LEU A 14 -8.58 -8.24 -5.04
CA LEU A 14 -7.73 -7.11 -4.70
C LEU A 14 -6.81 -7.42 -3.51
N ALA A 15 -7.28 -8.10 -2.47
CA ALA A 15 -6.46 -8.46 -1.32
C ALA A 15 -5.31 -9.41 -1.69
N ARG A 16 -5.55 -10.38 -2.59
CA ARG A 16 -4.53 -11.30 -3.13
C ARG A 16 -3.48 -10.60 -3.98
N LEU A 17 -3.79 -9.42 -4.53
CA LEU A 17 -2.83 -8.59 -5.26
C LEU A 17 -2.09 -7.64 -4.31
N ILE A 18 -2.84 -6.84 -3.55
CA ILE A 18 -2.31 -5.75 -2.71
C ILE A 18 -1.49 -6.31 -1.54
N GLY A 19 -1.97 -7.37 -0.89
CA GLY A 19 -1.32 -7.94 0.30
C GLY A 19 0.13 -8.37 0.04
N PRO A 20 0.37 -9.30 -0.89
CA PRO A 20 1.72 -9.75 -1.23
C PRO A 20 2.60 -8.64 -1.81
N ALA A 21 2.01 -7.71 -2.58
CA ALA A 21 2.73 -6.57 -3.12
C ALA A 21 3.26 -5.65 -2.00
N LEU A 22 2.41 -5.26 -1.06
CA LEU A 22 2.81 -4.42 0.08
C LEU A 22 3.84 -5.12 0.97
N LEU A 23 3.69 -6.43 1.21
CA LEU A 23 4.70 -7.21 1.95
C LEU A 23 6.06 -7.18 1.25
N THR A 24 6.09 -7.53 -0.03
CA THR A 24 7.32 -7.61 -0.83
C THR A 24 8.03 -6.25 -0.88
N ILE A 25 7.28 -5.19 -1.16
CA ILE A 25 7.80 -3.82 -1.18
C ILE A 25 8.36 -3.44 0.19
N SER A 26 7.62 -3.69 1.27
CA SER A 26 8.07 -3.34 2.63
C SER A 26 9.35 -4.06 3.05
N ILE A 27 9.50 -5.33 2.68
CA ILE A 27 10.73 -6.10 2.91
C ILE A 27 11.88 -5.47 2.11
N ALA A 28 11.65 -5.19 0.82
CA ALA A 28 12.66 -4.57 -0.03
C ALA A 28 13.08 -3.18 0.49
N GLU A 29 12.13 -2.35 0.92
CA GLU A 29 12.40 -1.04 1.52
C GLU A 29 13.19 -1.15 2.83
N SER A 30 12.87 -2.13 3.68
CA SER A 30 13.56 -2.35 4.96
C SER A 30 15.02 -2.77 4.77
N VAL A 31 15.28 -3.64 3.79
CA VAL A 31 16.62 -4.10 3.41
C VAL A 31 17.42 -2.95 2.78
N ASN A 32 16.79 -2.17 1.90
CA ASN A 32 17.45 -1.14 1.11
C ASN A 32 17.28 0.28 1.68
N ALA A 33 16.96 0.44 2.97
CA ALA A 33 16.59 1.73 3.55
C ALA A 33 17.63 2.86 3.34
N HIS A 34 18.90 2.52 3.09
CA HIS A 34 19.97 3.47 2.81
C HIS A 34 19.79 4.23 1.48
N ILE A 35 19.08 3.68 0.49
CA ILE A 35 18.91 4.31 -0.83
C ILE A 35 18.03 5.56 -0.77
N TRP A 36 17.21 5.71 0.27
CA TRP A 36 16.31 6.86 0.40
C TRP A 36 17.06 8.17 0.61
N ALA A 37 18.30 8.13 1.12
CA ALA A 37 19.15 9.31 1.30
C ALA A 37 19.53 9.98 -0.04
N SER A 38 19.52 9.24 -1.16
CA SER A 38 19.81 9.76 -2.50
C SER A 38 18.55 10.10 -3.32
N SER A 39 17.39 10.20 -2.68
CA SER A 39 16.13 10.60 -3.34
C SER A 39 16.22 12.02 -3.92
N SER A 40 15.47 12.28 -5.00
CA SER A 40 15.37 13.57 -5.66
C SER A 40 13.90 14.00 -5.83
N HIS A 41 13.64 15.30 -6.05
CA HIS A 41 12.26 15.79 -6.25
C HIS A 41 11.51 15.03 -7.37
N PRO A 42 12.11 14.78 -8.55
CA PRO A 42 11.42 14.01 -9.60
C PRO A 42 11.12 12.57 -9.20
N THR A 43 11.98 11.91 -8.41
CA THR A 43 11.70 10.55 -7.93
C THR A 43 10.58 10.52 -6.90
N ILE A 44 10.49 11.53 -6.02
CA ILE A 44 9.36 11.67 -5.10
C ILE A 44 8.04 11.87 -5.86
N PHE A 45 8.03 12.75 -6.86
CA PHE A 45 6.85 13.00 -7.69
C PHE A 45 6.43 11.75 -8.48
N LEU A 46 7.40 11.04 -9.10
CA LEU A 46 7.14 9.81 -9.86
C LEU A 46 6.57 8.70 -8.97
N ASN A 47 7.19 8.47 -7.81
CA ASN A 47 6.70 7.52 -6.82
C ASN A 47 5.27 7.89 -6.36
N GLY A 48 5.04 9.18 -6.09
CA GLY A 48 3.72 9.71 -5.77
C GLY A 48 2.67 9.41 -6.85
N SER A 49 3.03 9.60 -8.12
CA SER A 49 2.15 9.37 -9.26
C SER A 49 1.74 7.89 -9.39
N ILE A 50 2.69 6.96 -9.21
CA ILE A 50 2.41 5.52 -9.25
C ILE A 50 1.48 5.12 -8.10
N ILE A 51 1.77 5.59 -6.88
CA ILE A 51 0.97 5.32 -5.69
C ILE A 51 -0.44 5.92 -5.82
N PHE A 52 -0.56 7.14 -6.36
CA PHE A 52 -1.83 7.81 -6.60
C PHE A 52 -2.71 7.03 -7.57
N VAL A 53 -2.17 6.67 -8.75
CA VAL A 53 -2.92 5.91 -9.76
C VAL A 53 -3.34 4.55 -9.23
N SER A 54 -2.46 3.88 -8.48
CA SER A 54 -2.77 2.59 -7.84
C SER A 54 -3.90 2.74 -6.83
N GLY A 55 -3.84 3.75 -5.95
CA GLY A 55 -4.90 4.05 -4.99
C GLY A 55 -6.23 4.41 -5.65
N LEU A 56 -6.19 5.24 -6.69
CA LEU A 56 -7.37 5.61 -7.49
C LEU A 56 -8.01 4.40 -8.15
N ALA A 57 -7.21 3.50 -8.74
CA ALA A 57 -7.73 2.27 -9.32
C ALA A 57 -8.43 1.40 -8.27
N ILE A 58 -7.84 1.26 -7.08
CA ILE A 58 -8.46 0.51 -5.97
C ILE A 58 -9.78 1.16 -5.56
N VAL A 59 -9.79 2.47 -5.26
CA VAL A 59 -11.02 3.18 -4.83
C VAL A 59 -12.12 3.09 -5.89
N ARG A 60 -11.78 3.15 -7.19
CA ARG A 60 -12.75 3.01 -8.28
C ARG A 60 -13.36 1.62 -8.37
N HIS A 61 -12.60 0.57 -8.08
CA HIS A 61 -13.08 -0.81 -8.16
C HIS A 61 -13.61 -1.35 -6.83
N HIS A 62 -13.23 -0.72 -5.71
CA HIS A 62 -13.52 -1.20 -4.37
C HIS A 62 -13.57 -0.04 -3.36
N ASN A 63 -14.78 0.37 -3.00
CA ASN A 63 -15.04 1.38 -1.99
C ASN A 63 -16.14 0.91 -1.03
N LEU A 64 -15.87 -0.19 -0.33
CA LEU A 64 -16.78 -0.82 0.61
C LEU A 64 -16.38 -0.45 2.04
N TRP A 65 -17.27 0.24 2.74
CA TRP A 65 -17.12 0.59 4.15
C TRP A 65 -17.94 -0.39 4.99
N THR A 66 -17.32 -1.52 5.34
CA THR A 66 -17.92 -2.56 6.16
C THR A 66 -17.18 -2.69 7.48
N THR A 67 -17.77 -3.39 8.45
CA THR A 67 -17.11 -3.72 9.72
C THR A 67 -16.13 -4.90 9.59
N GLY A 68 -16.13 -5.59 8.45
CA GLY A 68 -15.26 -6.73 8.17
C GLY A 68 -13.94 -6.34 7.52
N TRP A 69 -13.11 -7.34 7.25
CA TRP A 69 -11.79 -7.14 6.63
C TRP A 69 -11.77 -6.42 5.27
N PRO A 70 -12.81 -6.45 4.40
CA PRO A 70 -12.77 -5.72 3.13
C PRO A 70 -12.52 -4.21 3.28
N VAL A 71 -12.83 -3.64 4.46
CA VAL A 71 -12.50 -2.25 4.77
C VAL A 71 -11.00 -1.95 4.66
N LEU A 72 -10.13 -2.93 4.91
CA LEU A 72 -8.68 -2.79 4.78
C LEU A 72 -8.26 -2.52 3.32
N VAL A 73 -8.98 -3.09 2.35
CA VAL A 73 -8.74 -2.83 0.91
C VAL A 73 -9.14 -1.40 0.59
N THR A 74 -10.31 -0.96 1.07
CA THR A 74 -10.81 0.42 0.91
C THR A 74 -9.82 1.42 1.53
N LEU A 75 -9.37 1.17 2.76
CA LEU A 75 -8.39 2.00 3.46
C LEU A 75 -7.04 2.04 2.72
N SER A 76 -6.59 0.92 2.15
CA SER A 76 -5.36 0.89 1.34
C SER A 76 -5.49 1.75 0.09
N GLY A 77 -6.64 1.69 -0.60
CA GLY A 77 -6.92 2.53 -1.76
C GLY A 77 -6.91 4.02 -1.42
N TRP A 78 -7.64 4.42 -0.38
CA TRP A 78 -7.69 5.81 0.07
C TRP A 78 -6.34 6.31 0.60
N SER A 79 -5.57 5.46 1.28
CA SER A 79 -4.22 5.78 1.74
C SER A 79 -3.28 6.03 0.56
N GLY A 80 -3.31 5.16 -0.47
CA GLY A 80 -2.55 5.36 -1.69
C GLY A 80 -2.95 6.65 -2.43
N LEU A 81 -4.25 6.94 -2.50
CA LEU A 81 -4.75 8.15 -3.13
C LEU A 81 -4.25 9.41 -2.39
N ALA A 82 -4.39 9.48 -1.07
CA ALA A 82 -3.96 10.63 -0.27
C ALA A 82 -2.42 10.79 -0.26
N LEU A 83 -1.69 9.69 -0.04
CA LEU A 83 -0.23 9.69 0.04
C LEU A 83 0.40 10.02 -1.32
N GLY A 84 -0.12 9.43 -2.39
CA GLY A 84 0.33 9.70 -3.75
C GLY A 84 0.13 11.16 -4.14
N LEU A 85 -1.07 11.68 -3.86
CA LEU A 85 -1.39 13.09 -4.11
C LEU A 85 -0.49 14.05 -3.31
N THR A 86 -0.22 13.75 -2.04
CA THR A 86 0.69 14.54 -1.19
C THR A 86 2.10 14.61 -1.81
N ARG A 87 2.64 13.48 -2.27
CA ARG A 87 3.96 13.43 -2.92
C ARG A 87 4.02 14.20 -4.23
N MET A 88 2.90 14.30 -4.96
CA MET A 88 2.81 15.05 -6.21
C MET A 88 2.66 16.57 -5.98
N LEU A 89 1.88 16.97 -4.97
CA LEU A 89 1.58 18.38 -4.71
C LEU A 89 2.69 19.11 -3.94
N VAL A 90 3.40 18.41 -3.06
CA VAL A 90 4.45 19.01 -2.19
C VAL A 90 5.74 18.18 -2.15
N PRO A 91 6.37 17.86 -3.30
CA PRO A 91 7.54 16.98 -3.36
C PRO A 91 8.74 17.51 -2.56
N GLU A 92 8.93 18.83 -2.44
CA GLU A 92 10.00 19.47 -1.68
C GLU A 92 9.87 19.17 -0.18
N MET A 93 8.68 19.36 0.39
CA MET A 93 8.41 19.09 1.81
C MET A 93 8.60 17.60 2.14
N VAL A 94 8.17 16.72 1.24
CA VAL A 94 8.36 15.28 1.40
C VAL A 94 9.84 14.92 1.32
N LEU A 95 10.59 15.46 0.36
CA LEU A 95 12.02 15.19 0.23
C LEU A 95 12.80 15.61 1.48
N GLU A 96 12.49 16.78 2.05
CA GLU A 96 13.12 17.22 3.30
C GLU A 96 12.83 16.27 4.47
N SER A 97 11.64 15.68 4.51
CA SER A 97 11.30 14.66 5.51
C SER A 97 12.08 13.36 5.27
N VAL A 98 12.21 12.92 4.01
CA VAL A 98 12.97 11.73 3.62
C VAL A 98 14.46 11.89 3.97
N LYS A 99 15.06 13.06 3.71
CA LYS A 99 16.47 13.33 4.05
C LYS A 99 16.75 13.33 5.55
N LYS A 100 15.76 13.70 6.37
CA LYS A 100 15.86 13.69 7.84
C LYS A 100 15.61 12.31 8.45
N ALA A 101 14.93 11.43 7.71
CA ALA A 101 14.58 10.10 8.17
C ALA A 101 15.83 9.24 8.36
N LYS A 102 15.92 8.53 9.48
CA LYS A 102 16.95 7.53 9.74
C LYS A 102 16.49 6.18 9.18
N PRO A 103 17.41 5.24 8.91
CA PRO A 103 17.03 3.89 8.48
C PRO A 103 16.03 3.18 9.42
N ARG A 104 16.06 3.50 10.72
CA ARG A 104 15.07 2.99 11.69
C ARG A 104 13.65 3.46 11.37
N ASP A 105 13.50 4.71 10.94
CA ASP A 105 12.20 5.34 10.71
C ASP A 105 11.57 4.77 9.45
N VAL A 106 12.40 4.54 8.41
CA VAL A 106 12.02 3.82 7.19
C VAL A 106 11.55 2.40 7.53
N ARG A 107 12.34 1.66 8.33
CA ARG A 107 11.98 0.30 8.75
C ARG A 107 10.70 0.24 9.59
N ALA A 108 10.48 1.23 10.46
CA ALA A 108 9.25 1.33 11.24
C ALA A 108 8.03 1.58 10.33
N GLY A 109 8.15 2.49 9.35
CA GLY A 109 7.10 2.71 8.35
C GLY A 109 6.83 1.45 7.52
N ALA A 110 7.89 0.81 7.02
CA ALA A 110 7.78 -0.44 6.27
C ALA A 110 7.15 -1.57 7.09
N LEU A 111 7.42 -1.66 8.40
CA LEU A 111 6.78 -2.65 9.27
C LEU A 111 5.26 -2.43 9.37
N VAL A 112 4.80 -1.18 9.47
CA VAL A 112 3.37 -0.84 9.48
C VAL A 112 2.72 -1.25 8.15
N VAL A 113 3.35 -0.92 7.03
CA VAL A 113 2.85 -1.29 5.69
C VAL A 113 2.87 -2.81 5.49
N ALA A 114 3.92 -3.49 5.97
CA ALA A 114 4.02 -4.94 5.95
C ALA A 114 2.92 -5.60 6.78
N ALA A 115 2.56 -5.04 7.95
CA ALA A 115 1.48 -5.56 8.77
C ALA A 115 0.13 -5.50 8.04
N VAL A 116 -0.15 -4.38 7.35
CA VAL A 116 -1.34 -4.25 6.49
C VAL A 116 -1.29 -5.23 5.33
N GLY A 117 -0.15 -5.35 4.66
CA GLY A 117 0.05 -6.31 3.57
C GLY A 117 -0.14 -7.77 4.02
N GLY A 118 0.36 -8.11 5.20
CA GLY A 118 0.20 -9.42 5.84
C GLY A 118 -1.26 -9.71 6.16
N ALA A 119 -1.96 -8.77 6.81
CA ALA A 119 -3.37 -8.89 7.09
C ALA A 119 -4.19 -9.11 5.81
N LEU A 120 -3.96 -8.29 4.77
CA LEU A 120 -4.62 -8.44 3.47
C LEU A 120 -4.29 -9.75 2.77
N THR A 121 -3.05 -10.24 2.88
CA THR A 121 -2.67 -11.55 2.33
C THR A 121 -3.45 -12.65 3.03
N LEU A 122 -3.46 -12.67 4.37
CA LEU A 122 -4.19 -13.67 5.14
C LEU A 122 -5.69 -13.62 4.83
N CYS A 123 -6.31 -12.44 4.82
CA CYS A 123 -7.71 -12.30 4.47
C CYS A 123 -8.01 -12.70 3.02
N GLY A 124 -7.15 -12.31 2.07
CA GLY A 124 -7.33 -12.62 0.66
C GLY A 124 -7.30 -14.12 0.36
N TYR A 125 -6.41 -14.86 1.01
CA TYR A 125 -6.22 -16.29 0.76
C TYR A 125 -6.99 -17.22 1.71
N LEU A 126 -7.24 -16.81 2.95
CA LEU A 126 -7.73 -17.70 4.00
C LEU A 126 -9.12 -17.32 4.55
N ALA A 127 -9.60 -16.08 4.38
CA ALA A 127 -10.95 -15.75 4.81
C ALA A 127 -11.99 -16.42 3.89
N ALA A 128 -13.09 -16.87 4.50
CA ALA A 128 -14.22 -17.50 3.82
C ALA A 128 -15.21 -16.46 3.28
#